data_AF-A0A1M3B794-F1
#
_entry.id   AF-A0A1M3B794-F1
#
_cell.length_a   1.000
_cell.length_b   1.000
_cell.length_c   1.000
_cell.angle_alpha   90.00
_cell.angle_beta   90.00
_cell.angle_gamma   90.00
#
_symmetry.space_group_name_H-M   'P 1'
#
loop_
_entity.id
_entity.type
_entity.pdbx_description
1 polymer ?
#
loop_
_entity_poly.entity_id
_entity_poly.type
_entity_poly.pdbx_seq_one_letter_code
_entity_poly.pdbx_strand_id
1 'polypeptide(L)'
;MIFSMPNFLYSLLLFIYSFLFILVGIVLMLLPFSLAIRESLIFFIQNHWSITFLFGFVIFTVGLATIFGIIFSKVPKYFTIHKHLGLVEIDELVIQKYLDRYWKTLFPETDIAQTIEFKKNGLNVYVDLPTVALEDQKNLIERIDQEISQLLFDNLGFRGDLDLNLKFQDTPVIK
;
A
#
# COMPACT_ATOMS: atom_id res chain seq x y z
N MET A 1 5.94 -6.45 -27.00
CA MET A 1 5.36 -5.36 -26.18
C MET A 1 3.93 -5.76 -25.84
N ILE A 2 3.77 -6.55 -24.76
CA ILE A 2 2.45 -7.07 -24.36
C ILE A 2 1.83 -5.96 -23.51
N PHE A 3 0.92 -5.20 -24.10
CA PHE A 3 0.07 -4.28 -23.34
C PHE A 3 -0.63 -5.10 -22.26
N SER A 4 -0.38 -4.76 -21.00
CA SER A 4 -1.11 -5.30 -19.87
C SER A 4 -2.57 -4.84 -19.99
N MET A 5 -3.39 -5.65 -20.68
CA MET A 5 -4.83 -5.49 -20.87
C MET A 5 -5.60 -5.05 -19.61
N PRO A 6 -5.32 -5.55 -18.39
CA PRO A 6 -6.06 -5.12 -17.20
C PRO A 6 -5.84 -3.64 -16.85
N ASN A 7 -4.65 -3.09 -17.10
CA ASN A 7 -4.35 -1.69 -16.79
C ASN A 7 -5.00 -0.73 -17.79
N PHE A 8 -5.11 -1.14 -19.06
CA PHE A 8 -5.78 -0.33 -20.08
C PHE A 8 -7.28 -0.23 -19.83
N LEU A 9 -7.95 -1.35 -19.51
CA LEU A 9 -9.39 -1.36 -19.22
C LEU A 9 -9.71 -0.55 -17.97
N TYR A 10 -8.91 -0.67 -16.91
CA TYR A 10 -9.06 0.13 -15.69
C TYR A 10 -8.86 1.63 -15.96
N SER A 11 -7.82 1.99 -16.73
CA SER A 11 -7.56 3.38 -17.11
C SER A 11 -8.69 3.96 -17.98
N LEU A 12 -9.20 3.19 -18.94
CA LEU A 12 -10.32 3.59 -19.79
C LEU A 12 -11.60 3.80 -18.97
N LEU A 13 -11.87 2.90 -18.03
CA LEU A 13 -13.03 2.99 -17.13
C LEU A 13 -12.93 4.24 -16.24
N LEU A 14 -11.77 4.48 -15.61
CA LEU A 14 -11.49 5.71 -14.84
C LEU A 14 -11.62 6.98 -15.69
N PHE A 15 -11.18 6.94 -16.95
CA PHE A 15 -11.32 8.05 -17.88
C PHE A 15 -12.79 8.34 -18.17
N ILE A 16 -13.60 7.31 -18.44
CA ILE A 16 -15.05 7.46 -18.68
C ILE A 16 -15.74 8.06 -17.45
N TYR A 17 -15.45 7.56 -16.23
CA TYR A 17 -16.00 8.14 -15.01
C TYR A 17 -15.59 9.60 -14.84
N SER A 18 -14.30 9.91 -14.99
CA SER A 18 -13.77 11.27 -14.86
C SER A 18 -14.44 12.22 -15.85
N PHE A 19 -14.58 11.79 -17.11
CA PHE A 19 -15.24 12.57 -18.15
C PHE A 19 -16.72 12.82 -17.84
N LEU A 20 -17.43 11.82 -17.34
CA LEU A 20 -18.83 11.94 -16.94
C LEU A 20 -18.98 12.94 -15.77
N PHE A 21 -18.11 12.87 -14.75
CA PHE A 21 -18.11 13.82 -13.65
C PHE A 21 -17.83 15.26 -14.11
N ILE A 22 -16.91 15.44 -15.06
CA ILE A 22 -16.63 16.76 -15.65
C ILE A 22 -17.87 17.31 -16.37
N LEU A 23 -18.53 16.50 -17.20
CA LEU A 23 -19.75 16.93 -17.91
C LEU A 23 -20.87 17.31 -16.95
N VAL A 24 -21.14 16.47 -15.94
CA VAL A 24 -22.15 16.76 -14.92
C VAL A 24 -21.79 18.03 -14.16
N GLY A 25 -20.51 18.21 -13.80
CA GLY A 25 -20.02 19.41 -13.14
C GLY A 25 -20.23 20.68 -13.97
N ILE A 26 -19.94 20.64 -15.27
CA ILE A 26 -20.19 21.75 -16.19
C ILE A 26 -21.69 22.08 -16.26
N VAL A 27 -22.55 21.08 -16.39
CA VAL A 27 -24.01 21.28 -16.43
C VAL A 27 -24.51 21.91 -15.14
N LEU A 28 -24.05 21.43 -13.97
CA LEU A 28 -24.41 21.99 -12.67
C LEU A 28 -23.89 23.42 -12.48
N MET A 29 -22.68 23.72 -12.96
CA MET A 29 -22.12 25.07 -12.93
C MET A 29 -22.87 26.04 -13.83
N LEU A 30 -23.39 25.59 -14.98
CA LEU A 30 -24.16 26.44 -15.91
C LEU A 30 -25.62 26.62 -15.48
N LEU A 31 -26.15 25.72 -14.65
CA LEU A 31 -27.53 25.71 -14.15
C LEU A 31 -27.97 27.04 -13.50
N PRO A 32 -27.18 27.70 -12.62
CA PRO A 32 -27.56 28.99 -12.05
C PRO A 32 -27.52 30.15 -13.05
N PHE A 33 -26.75 30.05 -14.14
CA PHE A 33 -26.56 31.15 -15.10
C PHE A 33 -27.64 31.20 -16.19
N SER A 34 -28.42 30.13 -16.37
CA SER A 34 -29.44 30.06 -17.43
C SER A 34 -30.78 29.53 -16.94
N LEU A 35 -31.77 30.43 -16.92
CA LEU A 35 -33.17 30.09 -16.66
C LEU A 35 -33.71 29.08 -17.69
N ALA A 36 -33.35 29.23 -18.96
CA ALA A 36 -33.80 28.34 -20.03
C ALA A 36 -33.32 26.88 -19.85
N ILE A 37 -32.07 26.70 -19.40
CA ILE A 37 -31.54 25.35 -19.11
C ILE A 37 -32.29 24.74 -17.93
N ARG A 38 -32.53 25.53 -16.88
CA ARG A 38 -33.25 25.08 -15.68
C ARG A 38 -34.69 24.65 -15.99
N GLU A 39 -35.43 25.48 -16.73
CA GLU A 39 -36.81 25.17 -17.13
C GLU A 39 -36.88 23.95 -18.06
N SER A 40 -35.95 23.84 -19.02
CA SER A 40 -35.87 22.67 -19.90
C SER A 40 -35.58 21.38 -19.12
N LEU A 41 -34.71 21.44 -18.11
CA LEU A 41 -34.42 20.31 -17.22
C LEU A 41 -35.64 19.90 -16.39
N ILE A 42 -36.34 20.86 -15.79
CA ILE A 42 -37.56 20.61 -15.00
C ILE A 42 -38.64 20.01 -15.89
N PHE A 43 -38.87 20.59 -17.07
CA PHE A 43 -39.83 20.09 -18.04
C PHE A 43 -39.50 18.67 -18.49
N PHE A 44 -38.22 18.39 -18.76
CA PHE A 44 -37.77 17.05 -19.14
C PHE A 44 -38.03 16.02 -18.03
N ILE A 45 -37.72 16.35 -16.77
CA ILE A 45 -37.95 15.45 -15.62
C ILE A 45 -39.44 15.20 -15.40
N GLN A 46 -40.28 16.23 -15.54
CA GLN A 46 -41.72 16.11 -15.33
C GLN A 46 -42.43 15.36 -16.46
N ASN A 47 -42.06 15.64 -17.72
CA ASN A 47 -42.80 15.14 -18.88
C ASN A 47 -42.32 13.77 -19.38
N HIS A 48 -41.08 13.39 -19.05
CA HIS A 48 -40.48 12.13 -19.50
C HIS A 48 -40.03 11.23 -18.34
N TRP A 49 -40.92 11.03 -17.36
CA TRP A 49 -40.65 10.24 -16.15
C TRP A 49 -40.03 8.86 -16.47
N SER A 50 -40.48 8.18 -17.53
CA SER A 50 -39.98 6.87 -17.94
C SER A 50 -38.51 6.91 -18.36
N ILE A 51 -38.11 7.95 -19.08
CA ILE A 51 -36.74 8.14 -19.56
C ILE A 51 -35.85 8.53 -18.38
N THR A 52 -36.33 9.42 -17.50
CA THR A 52 -35.62 9.80 -16.28
C THR A 52 -35.40 8.60 -15.36
N PHE A 53 -36.40 7.76 -15.19
CA PHE A 53 -36.30 6.53 -14.41
C PHE A 53 -35.28 5.56 -15.00
N LEU A 54 -35.32 5.32 -16.32
CA LEU A 54 -34.38 4.44 -17.00
C LEU A 54 -32.94 4.96 -16.87
N PHE A 55 -32.74 6.27 -17.02
CA PHE A 55 -31.42 6.91 -16.87
C PHE A 55 -30.89 6.76 -15.44
N GLY A 56 -31.75 7.02 -14.44
CA GLY A 56 -31.43 6.82 -13.03
C GLY A 56 -31.11 5.36 -12.70
N PHE A 57 -31.84 4.41 -13.29
CA PHE A 57 -31.59 2.99 -13.09
C PHE A 57 -30.23 2.56 -13.65
N VAL A 58 -29.86 3.00 -14.85
CA VAL A 58 -28.53 2.72 -15.42
C VAL A 58 -27.43 3.29 -14.53
N ILE A 59 -27.53 4.55 -14.11
CA ILE A 59 -26.54 5.17 -13.22
C ILE A 59 -26.45 4.40 -11.89
N PHE A 60 -27.59 4.03 -11.32
CA PHE A 60 -27.64 3.27 -10.08
C PHE A 60 -26.96 1.91 -10.22
N THR A 61 -27.28 1.14 -11.26
CA THR A 61 -26.65 -0.18 -11.51
C THR A 61 -25.15 -0.08 -11.74
N VAL A 62 -24.67 0.94 -12.48
CA VAL A 62 -23.25 1.19 -12.68
C VAL A 62 -22.57 1.54 -11.36
N GLY A 63 -23.17 2.42 -10.54
CA GLY A 63 -22.66 2.75 -9.21
C GLY A 63 -22.59 1.53 -8.30
N LEU A 64 -23.65 0.71 -8.29
CA LEU A 64 -23.71 -0.53 -7.53
C LEU A 64 -22.61 -1.52 -7.96
N ALA A 65 -22.43 -1.71 -9.27
CA ALA A 65 -21.38 -2.55 -9.84
C ALA A 65 -19.98 -2.03 -9.51
N THR A 66 -19.81 -0.71 -9.42
CA THR A 66 -18.53 -0.09 -9.01
C THR A 66 -18.24 -0.36 -7.54
N ILE A 67 -19.23 -0.19 -6.67
CA ILE A 67 -19.12 -0.46 -5.22
C ILE A 67 -18.83 -1.93 -4.98
N PHE A 68 -19.59 -2.83 -5.61
CA PHE A 68 -19.31 -4.26 -5.56
C PHE A 68 -17.95 -4.59 -6.15
N GLY A 69 -17.56 -3.92 -7.24
CA GLY A 69 -16.22 -4.00 -7.80
C GLY A 69 -15.15 -3.63 -6.78
N ILE A 70 -15.33 -2.60 -5.95
CA ILE A 70 -14.38 -2.19 -4.91
C ILE A 70 -14.41 -3.15 -3.71
N ILE A 71 -15.59 -3.60 -3.27
CA ILE A 71 -15.75 -4.51 -2.12
C ILE A 71 -15.22 -5.92 -2.45
N PHE A 72 -15.50 -6.42 -3.66
CA PHE A 72 -15.04 -7.72 -4.15
C PHE A 72 -13.66 -7.65 -4.79
N SER A 73 -13.19 -6.47 -5.20
CA SER A 73 -11.76 -6.20 -5.30
C SER A 73 -11.19 -6.20 -3.88
N LYS A 74 -11.08 -7.40 -3.31
CA LYS A 74 -9.99 -7.70 -2.39
C LYS A 74 -8.77 -7.20 -3.11
N VAL A 75 -8.26 -6.03 -2.72
CA VAL A 75 -6.97 -5.52 -3.15
C VAL A 75 -6.07 -6.74 -3.13
N PRO A 76 -5.66 -7.30 -4.28
CA PRO A 76 -4.64 -8.31 -4.23
C PRO A 76 -3.50 -7.58 -3.56
N LYS A 77 -3.06 -8.07 -2.39
CA LYS A 77 -1.74 -7.69 -1.89
C LYS A 77 -0.83 -7.90 -3.09
N TYR A 78 -0.38 -6.80 -3.68
CA TYR A 78 0.44 -6.83 -4.86
C TYR A 78 1.77 -7.45 -4.41
N PHE A 79 1.86 -8.78 -4.52
CA PHE A 79 3.14 -9.46 -4.62
C PHE A 79 3.68 -9.09 -6.00
N THR A 80 4.35 -7.95 -6.04
CA THR A 80 4.95 -7.47 -7.28
C THR A 80 6.25 -8.24 -7.46
N ILE A 81 6.17 -9.41 -8.10
CA ILE A 81 7.35 -10.11 -8.61
C ILE A 81 7.80 -9.32 -9.83
N HIS A 82 8.74 -8.38 -9.67
CA HIS A 82 9.37 -7.75 -10.82
C HIS A 82 10.45 -8.68 -11.34
N LYS A 83 10.08 -9.44 -12.37
CA LYS A 83 11.07 -10.11 -13.21
C LYS A 83 11.81 -9.07 -14.04
N HIS A 84 12.84 -8.46 -13.47
CA HIS A 84 13.84 -7.71 -14.24
C HIS A 84 15.25 -8.17 -13.89
N LEU A 85 16.02 -8.44 -14.95
CA LEU A 85 17.39 -8.89 -14.89
C LEU A 85 18.22 -7.98 -13.96
N GLY A 86 18.85 -8.59 -12.96
CA GLY A 86 19.98 -7.98 -12.25
C GLY A 86 19.62 -7.22 -10.99
N LEU A 87 19.13 -7.93 -9.98
CA LEU A 87 19.46 -7.86 -8.55
C LEU A 87 18.44 -8.78 -7.88
N VAL A 88 18.92 -9.74 -7.10
CA VAL A 88 18.08 -10.76 -6.46
C VAL A 88 17.05 -10.04 -5.58
N GLU A 89 15.79 -9.99 -6.02
CA GLU A 89 14.67 -9.60 -5.16
C GLU A 89 14.55 -10.67 -4.09
N ILE A 90 15.25 -10.46 -2.98
CA ILE A 90 15.14 -11.32 -1.83
C ILE A 90 13.76 -11.05 -1.23
N ASP A 91 12.92 -12.06 -1.24
CA ASP A 91 11.58 -12.03 -0.65
C ASP A 91 11.68 -11.59 0.83
N GLU A 92 10.79 -10.70 1.26
CA GLU A 92 10.63 -10.27 2.66
C GLU A 92 10.61 -11.46 3.61
N LEU A 93 9.92 -12.54 3.22
CA LEU A 93 9.83 -13.77 4.01
C LEU A 93 11.18 -14.46 4.20
N VAL A 94 12.08 -14.32 3.24
CA VAL A 94 13.43 -14.87 3.34
C VAL A 94 14.23 -14.04 4.32
N ILE A 95 14.25 -12.71 4.16
CA ILE A 95 14.93 -11.80 5.10
C ILE A 95 14.40 -12.01 6.53
N GLN A 96 13.08 -12.07 6.68
CA GLN A 96 12.43 -12.31 7.97
C GLN A 96 12.90 -13.61 8.61
N LYS A 97 12.96 -14.72 7.87
CA LYS A 97 13.45 -16.00 8.40
C LYS A 97 14.91 -15.96 8.85
N TYR A 98 15.75 -15.23 8.12
CA TYR A 98 17.17 -15.07 8.47
C TYR A 98 17.33 -14.23 9.75
N LEU A 99 16.58 -13.13 9.86
CA LEU A 99 16.57 -12.30 11.05
C LEU A 99 15.95 -13.03 12.25
N ASP A 100 14.84 -13.76 12.07
CA ASP A 100 14.23 -14.57 13.14
C ASP A 100 15.23 -15.59 13.71
N ARG A 101 16.03 -16.21 12.85
CA ARG A 101 17.09 -17.14 13.28
C ARG A 101 18.21 -16.42 14.02
N TYR A 102 18.62 -15.25 13.54
CA TYR A 102 19.61 -14.42 14.21
C TYR A 102 19.15 -14.03 15.62
N TRP A 103 17.93 -13.51 15.74
CA TRP A 103 17.34 -13.12 17.02
C TRP A 103 17.19 -14.28 17.99
N LYS A 104 16.75 -15.46 17.52
CA LYS A 104 16.70 -16.67 18.35
C LYS A 104 18.07 -17.15 18.82
N THR A 105 19.14 -16.83 18.08
CA THR A 105 20.50 -17.16 18.50
C THR A 105 20.99 -16.19 19.58
N LEU A 106 20.62 -14.91 19.47
CA LEU A 106 21.06 -13.86 20.39
C LEU A 106 20.20 -13.80 21.67
N PHE A 107 18.90 -14.08 21.56
CA PHE A 107 17.91 -14.04 22.64
C PHE A 107 17.00 -15.29 22.56
N PRO A 108 17.48 -16.47 23.00
CA PRO A 108 16.77 -17.74 22.81
C PRO A 108 15.46 -17.84 23.61
N GLU A 109 15.32 -17.06 24.70
CA GLU A 109 14.17 -17.13 25.60
C GLU A 109 13.08 -16.08 25.30
N THR A 110 13.30 -15.20 24.31
CA THR A 110 12.41 -14.07 24.02
C THR A 110 12.06 -14.00 22.54
N ASP A 111 10.77 -13.97 22.23
CA ASP A 111 10.32 -13.66 20.87
C ASP A 111 10.45 -12.15 20.62
N ILE A 112 11.36 -11.79 19.71
CA ILE A 112 11.63 -10.41 19.33
C ILE A 112 10.66 -9.99 18.22
N ALA A 113 9.91 -8.93 18.48
CA ALA A 113 9.06 -8.31 17.47
C ALA A 113 9.93 -7.52 16.49
N GLN A 114 9.76 -7.80 15.20
CA GLN A 114 10.47 -7.10 14.12
C GLN A 114 9.52 -6.68 13.01
N THR A 115 9.78 -5.50 12.43
CA THR A 115 9.08 -4.98 11.25
C THR A 115 10.11 -4.64 10.18
N ILE A 116 9.87 -5.10 8.95
CA ILE A 116 10.78 -4.89 7.82
C ILE A 116 10.07 -4.00 6.80
N GLU A 117 10.73 -2.93 6.37
CA GLU A 117 10.23 -2.01 5.36
C GLU A 117 11.25 -1.86 4.23
N PHE A 118 10.83 -2.11 2.98
CA PHE A 118 11.68 -1.89 1.82
C PHE A 118 11.58 -0.45 1.31
N LYS A 119 12.72 0.23 1.17
CA LYS A 119 12.85 1.53 0.51
C LYS A 119 13.47 1.34 -0.88
N LYS A 120 13.35 2.38 -1.72
CA LYS A 120 13.87 2.36 -3.11
C LYS A 120 15.33 1.91 -3.25
N ASN A 121 16.18 2.19 -2.27
CA ASN A 121 17.61 1.86 -2.29
C ASN A 121 18.09 1.09 -1.05
N GLY A 122 17.18 0.60 -0.19
CA GLY A 122 17.61 0.07 1.09
C GLY A 122 16.53 -0.68 1.86
N LEU A 123 16.95 -1.22 2.99
CA LEU A 123 16.13 -2.01 3.91
C LEU A 123 16.06 -1.31 5.25
N ASN A 124 14.86 -1.06 5.74
CA ASN A 124 14.62 -0.59 7.09
C ASN A 124 14.19 -1.77 7.96
N VAL A 125 14.88 -1.99 9.07
CA VAL A 125 14.53 -3.05 10.02
C VAL A 125 14.30 -2.41 11.38
N TYR A 126 13.08 -2.51 11.88
CA TYR A 126 12.68 -2.04 13.20
C TYR A 126 12.58 -3.22 14.14
N VAL A 127 13.26 -3.15 15.28
CA VAL A 127 13.37 -4.27 16.22
C VAL A 127 13.17 -3.79 17.65
N ASP A 128 12.25 -4.43 18.36
CA ASP A 128 12.02 -4.21 19.78
C ASP A 128 12.80 -5.24 20.61
N LEU A 129 13.94 -4.82 21.15
CA LEU A 129 14.85 -5.65 21.93
C LEU A 129 14.48 -5.70 23.42
N PRO A 130 14.75 -6.84 24.10
CA PRO A 130 14.59 -6.94 25.55
C PRO A 130 15.56 -6.00 26.28
N THR A 131 15.25 -5.67 27.53
CA THR A 131 16.09 -4.78 28.35
C THR A 131 17.50 -5.36 28.56
N VAL A 132 18.52 -4.57 28.24
CA VAL A 132 19.95 -4.87 28.48
C VAL A 132 20.57 -3.75 29.32
N ALA A 133 21.61 -4.05 30.10
CA ALA A 133 22.34 -3.04 30.89
C ALA A 133 22.88 -1.92 29.97
N LEU A 134 22.72 -0.66 30.40
CA LEU A 134 23.12 0.53 29.62
C LEU A 134 24.58 0.50 29.17
N GLU A 135 25.46 -0.10 29.98
CA GLU A 135 26.89 -0.23 29.70
C GLU A 135 27.17 -1.14 28.50
N ASP A 136 26.31 -2.15 28.28
CA ASP A 136 26.46 -3.14 27.22
C ASP A 136 25.66 -2.79 25.95
N GLN A 137 24.66 -1.89 26.06
CA GLN A 137 23.78 -1.53 24.95
C GLN A 137 24.55 -1.01 23.73
N LYS A 138 25.52 -0.11 23.94
CA LYS A 138 26.26 0.50 22.82
C LYS A 138 27.07 -0.54 22.02
N ASN A 139 27.82 -1.38 22.72
CA ASN A 139 28.62 -2.44 22.10
C ASN A 139 27.73 -3.48 21.40
N LEU A 140 26.56 -3.77 22.00
CA LEU A 140 25.60 -4.70 21.42
C LEU A 140 24.97 -4.16 20.12
N ILE A 141 24.60 -2.88 20.08
CA ILE A 141 24.05 -2.23 18.87
C ILE A 141 25.07 -2.28 17.73
N GLU A 142 26.31 -1.87 17.97
CA GLU A 142 27.37 -1.86 16.94
C GLU A 142 27.66 -3.28 16.43
N ARG A 143 27.65 -4.27 17.32
CA ARG A 143 27.83 -5.67 16.96
C ARG A 143 26.68 -6.20 16.12
N ILE A 144 25.43 -5.92 16.52
CA ILE A 144 24.23 -6.34 15.79
C ILE A 144 24.23 -5.75 14.38
N ASP A 145 24.55 -4.47 14.24
CA ASP A 145 24.58 -3.77 12.96
C ASP A 145 25.57 -4.42 11.97
N GLN A 146 26.78 -4.74 12.45
CA GLN A 146 27.80 -5.43 11.67
C GLN A 146 27.38 -6.86 11.32
N GLU A 147 26.91 -7.63 12.30
CA GLU A 147 26.55 -9.03 12.10
C GLU A 147 25.35 -9.19 11.15
N ILE A 148 24.34 -8.33 11.24
CA ILE A 148 23.18 -8.38 10.33
C ILE A 148 23.58 -7.93 8.93
N SER A 149 24.34 -6.83 8.80
CA SER A 149 24.82 -6.37 7.49
C SER A 149 25.62 -7.47 6.78
N GLN A 150 26.51 -8.13 7.50
CA GLN A 150 27.29 -9.24 6.97
C GLN A 150 26.42 -10.45 6.65
N LEU A 151 25.46 -10.80 7.51
CA LEU A 151 24.54 -11.92 7.29
C LEU A 151 23.72 -11.73 6.01
N LEU A 152 23.18 -10.53 5.78
CA LEU A 152 22.41 -10.22 4.57
C LEU A 152 23.29 -10.18 3.33
N PHE A 153 24.52 -9.67 3.43
CA PHE A 153 25.47 -9.67 2.33
C PHE A 153 25.90 -11.10 1.93
N ASP A 154 26.34 -11.90 2.91
CA ASP A 154 26.91 -13.24 2.67
C ASP A 154 25.86 -14.25 2.20
N ASN A 155 24.65 -14.22 2.79
CA ASN A 155 23.62 -15.21 2.48
C ASN A 155 22.71 -14.81 1.33
N LEU A 156 22.49 -13.51 1.13
CA LEU A 156 21.46 -13.01 0.22
C LEU A 156 22.04 -12.13 -0.89
N GLY A 157 23.31 -11.72 -0.79
CA GLY A 157 23.93 -10.81 -1.75
C GLY A 157 23.35 -9.40 -1.70
N PHE A 158 22.73 -9.01 -0.58
CA PHE A 158 22.15 -7.68 -0.41
C PHE A 158 23.26 -6.62 -0.36
N ARG A 159 23.18 -5.61 -1.24
CA ARG A 159 24.17 -4.52 -1.37
C ARG A 159 23.56 -3.12 -1.21
N GLY A 160 22.28 -3.05 -0.79
CA GLY A 160 21.61 -1.77 -0.54
C GLY A 160 21.97 -1.20 0.83
N ASP A 161 21.51 0.02 1.10
CA ASP A 161 21.68 0.66 2.41
C ASP A 161 20.79 -0.07 3.45
N LEU A 162 21.33 -0.37 4.63
CA LEU A 162 20.59 -0.99 5.74
C LEU A 162 20.41 0.03 6.87
N ASP A 163 19.16 0.39 7.16
CA ASP A 163 18.79 1.24 8.29
C ASP A 163 18.22 0.36 9.42
N LEU A 164 19.08 -0.02 10.37
CA LEU A 164 18.67 -0.74 11.58
C LEU A 164 18.20 0.22 12.68
N ASN A 165 16.95 0.05 13.10
CA ASN A 165 16.31 0.84 14.15
C ASN A 165 16.02 -0.08 15.34
N LEU A 166 16.90 -0.03 16.34
CA LEU A 166 16.80 -0.84 17.55
C LEU A 166 16.18 -0.02 18.67
N LYS A 167 15.11 -0.55 19.28
CA LYS A 167 14.47 0.04 20.45
C LYS A 167 14.53 -0.95 21.60
N PHE A 168 15.10 -0.53 22.73
CA PHE A 168 15.08 -1.35 23.95
C PHE A 168 13.79 -1.09 24.72
N GLN A 169 13.22 -2.15 25.29
CA GLN A 169 12.10 -2.02 26.21
C GLN A 169 12.57 -1.35 27.52
N ASP A 170 11.89 -0.28 27.92
CA ASP A 170 12.08 0.34 29.22
C ASP A 170 11.61 -0.63 30.30
N THR A 171 12.52 -1.08 31.16
CA THR A 171 12.12 -1.79 32.38
C THR A 171 11.24 -0.84 33.22
N PRO A 172 10.11 -1.30 33.80
CA PRO A 172 9.53 -0.59 34.92
C PRO A 172 10.58 -0.57 36.04
N VAL A 173 11.06 0.62 36.38
CA VAL A 173 11.90 0.84 37.57
C VAL A 173 11.03 0.51 38.78
N ILE A 174 11.08 -0.73 39.25
CA ILE A 174 10.67 -1.05 40.61
C ILE A 174 11.84 -0.60 41.50
N LYS A 175 11.69 0.57 42.10
CA LYS A 175 12.34 0.93 43.36
C LYS A 175 11.26 1.26 44.38
#